data_AF-A0A8T2QW25-F1
#
_entry.id   AF-A0A8T2QW25-F1
#
_cell.length_a   1.000
_cell.length_b   1.000
_cell.length_c   1.000
_cell.angle_alpha   90.00
_cell.angle_beta   90.00
_cell.angle_gamma   90.00
#
_symmetry.space_group_name_H-M   'P 1'
#
loop_
_entity.id
_entity.type
_entity.pdbx_description
1 polymer ?
#
loop_
_entity_poly.entity_id
_entity_poly.type
_entity_poly.pdbx_seq_one_letter_code
_entity_poly.pdbx_strand_id
1 'polypeptide(L)'
;MGTRMYSSSMYCIFALVMLWPHSRAQQSCGGSCNTLDDCAGQLICINGRCNDDPDVGTHICTGTSSGGSSSGGGSCPATSGNSDSCCASHSCHTSSCSPAVTSSTSAILTLNDFSQGGDGGAPSECDGKYHANTEKVVALSTGWYHGGSRCGRYITIRGNGRSTTAKVVDECDSQNGCDADHAGQPPCANNIVDGSAAVWKALGVSSSDSRYGYMSITWADA
;
A
#
# COMPACT_ATOMS: atom_id res chain seq x y z
N MET A 1 0.31 -29.53 91.22
CA MET A 1 -0.58 -28.35 91.35
C MET A 1 0.28 -27.10 91.33
N GLY A 2 -0.08 -26.09 90.53
CA GLY A 2 0.64 -24.82 90.37
C GLY A 2 0.94 -24.55 88.89
N THR A 3 0.01 -23.95 88.12
CA THR A 3 -0.31 -22.51 87.92
C THR A 3 0.42 -21.88 86.73
N ARG A 4 -0.38 -21.17 85.93
CA ARG A 4 -0.14 -20.57 84.60
C ARG A 4 0.90 -19.45 84.63
N MET A 5 1.50 -19.15 83.47
CA MET A 5 1.54 -17.78 82.92
C MET A 5 1.82 -17.81 81.41
N TYR A 6 1.03 -17.02 80.67
CA TYR A 6 1.14 -16.76 79.24
C TYR A 6 2.26 -15.73 78.97
N SER A 7 2.92 -15.83 77.81
CA SER A 7 3.56 -14.68 77.17
C SER A 7 3.45 -14.81 75.65
N SER A 8 2.82 -13.81 75.04
CA SER A 8 2.62 -13.67 73.59
C SER A 8 3.95 -13.57 72.86
N SER A 9 4.07 -14.26 71.72
CA SER A 9 4.82 -13.69 70.60
C SER A 9 4.23 -14.17 69.29
N MET A 10 4.30 -13.26 68.34
CA MET A 10 3.35 -12.99 67.27
C MET A 10 4.10 -13.13 65.94
N TYR A 11 3.40 -13.58 64.90
CA TYR A 11 3.81 -13.53 63.48
C TYR A 11 4.99 -14.45 63.08
N CYS A 12 5.09 -15.00 61.88
CA CYS A 12 4.39 -14.75 60.63
C CYS A 12 4.50 -16.05 59.82
N ILE A 13 3.38 -16.65 59.41
CA ILE A 13 3.39 -17.65 58.35
C ILE A 13 3.74 -16.88 57.07
N PHE A 14 5.00 -16.94 56.65
CA PHE A 14 5.41 -16.52 55.31
C PHE A 14 4.73 -17.45 54.32
N ALA A 15 3.53 -17.07 53.87
CA ALA A 15 2.97 -17.59 52.64
C ALA A 15 3.88 -17.11 51.51
N LEU A 16 4.83 -17.96 51.10
CA LEU A 16 5.51 -17.88 49.82
C LEU A 16 4.45 -18.10 48.74
N VAL A 17 3.73 -17.02 48.41
CA VAL A 17 2.99 -16.92 47.17
C VAL A 17 4.05 -16.97 46.08
N MET A 18 4.21 -18.14 45.46
CA MET A 18 4.94 -18.31 44.22
C MET A 18 4.19 -17.50 43.15
N LEU A 19 4.44 -16.19 43.13
CA LEU A 19 4.02 -15.30 42.06
C LEU A 19 4.78 -15.74 40.82
N TRP A 20 4.16 -16.63 40.04
CA TRP A 20 4.59 -16.90 38.68
C TRP A 20 4.60 -15.56 37.95
N PRO A 21 5.77 -15.09 37.44
CA PRO A 21 5.76 -13.93 36.59
C PRO A 21 4.93 -14.32 35.38
N HIS A 22 3.75 -13.69 35.25
CA HIS A 22 2.97 -13.80 34.04
C HIS A 22 3.80 -13.15 32.95
N SER A 23 4.55 -13.96 32.20
CA SER A 23 5.20 -13.52 30.97
C SER A 23 4.10 -13.02 30.05
N ARG A 24 3.85 -11.72 30.03
CA ARG A 24 2.99 -11.11 29.03
C ARG A 24 3.69 -11.30 27.70
N ALA A 25 3.00 -11.93 26.75
CA ALA A 25 3.49 -12.02 25.39
C ALA A 25 3.58 -10.59 24.84
N GLN A 26 4.79 -10.05 24.81
CA GLN A 26 5.05 -8.70 24.32
C GLN A 26 4.86 -8.69 22.81
N GLN A 27 4.16 -7.67 22.32
CA GLN A 27 3.80 -7.53 20.91
C GLN A 27 4.90 -6.81 20.13
N SER A 28 5.18 -7.30 18.93
CA SER A 28 6.11 -6.67 17.98
C SER A 28 5.45 -5.51 17.23
N CYS A 29 6.18 -4.88 16.30
CA CYS A 29 5.72 -3.76 15.50
C CYS A 29 4.31 -3.94 14.93
N GLY A 30 3.46 -2.93 15.11
CA GLY A 30 2.07 -2.92 14.65
C GLY A 30 1.10 -3.77 15.47
N GLY A 31 1.59 -4.57 16.42
CA GLY A 31 0.78 -5.36 17.35
C GLY A 31 0.01 -4.48 18.34
N SER A 32 -1.13 -4.99 18.82
CA SER A 32 -2.04 -4.24 19.71
C SER A 32 -1.48 -4.11 21.13
N CYS A 33 -1.58 -2.94 21.72
CA CYS A 33 -1.13 -2.68 23.10
C CYS A 33 -2.10 -1.76 23.82
N ASN A 34 -2.12 -1.82 25.15
CA ASN A 34 -2.86 -0.89 26.01
C ASN A 34 -1.92 -0.12 26.93
N THR A 35 -0.81 -0.74 27.33
CA THR A 35 0.23 -0.12 28.16
C THR A 35 1.60 -0.29 27.52
N LEU A 36 2.58 0.50 27.98
CA LEU A 36 3.95 0.45 27.46
C LEU A 36 4.57 -0.96 27.57
N ASP A 37 4.30 -1.67 28.66
CA ASP A 37 4.80 -3.03 28.93
C ASP A 37 4.23 -4.10 27.99
N ASP A 38 3.19 -3.78 27.20
CA ASP A 38 2.62 -4.72 26.23
C ASP A 38 3.47 -4.83 24.96
N CYS A 39 4.44 -3.93 24.74
CA CYS A 39 5.30 -3.88 23.57
C CYS A 39 6.69 -4.48 23.84
N ALA A 40 7.28 -5.12 22.83
CA ALA A 40 8.57 -5.78 22.95
C ALA A 40 9.75 -4.80 22.82
N GLY A 41 10.79 -4.99 23.64
CA GLY A 41 12.04 -4.25 23.51
C GLY A 41 11.91 -2.75 23.83
N GLN A 42 12.35 -1.89 22.90
CA GLN A 42 12.32 -0.43 23.03
C GLN A 42 11.09 0.22 22.37
N LEU A 43 10.09 -0.57 22.00
CA LEU A 43 8.87 -0.08 21.36
C LEU A 43 7.93 0.57 22.38
N ILE A 44 7.18 1.57 21.93
CA ILE A 44 6.18 2.24 22.73
C ILE A 44 4.76 2.02 22.20
N CYS A 45 3.78 2.07 23.10
CA CYS A 45 2.38 1.94 22.72
C CYS A 45 1.78 3.28 22.31
N ILE A 46 1.61 3.51 21.00
CA ILE A 46 1.03 4.74 20.44
C ILE A 46 -0.28 4.40 19.76
N ASN A 47 -1.37 5.06 20.16
CA ASN A 47 -2.71 4.85 19.58
C ASN A 47 -3.14 3.37 19.60
N GLY A 48 -2.77 2.64 20.66
CA GLY A 48 -3.11 1.23 20.83
C GLY A 48 -2.26 0.26 20.00
N ARG A 49 -1.13 0.70 19.42
CA ARG A 49 -0.20 -0.14 18.67
C ARG A 49 1.26 0.09 19.04
N CYS A 50 2.05 -0.98 19.00
CA CYS A 50 3.49 -0.94 19.26
C CYS A 50 4.24 -0.32 18.07
N ASN A 51 4.92 0.80 18.31
CA ASN A 51 5.68 1.55 17.32
C ASN A 51 7.01 2.04 17.90
N ASP A 52 7.87 2.55 17.02
CA ASP A 52 9.12 3.21 17.41
C ASP A 52 8.88 4.41 18.32
N ASP A 53 9.77 4.62 19.28
CA ASP A 53 9.80 5.80 20.15
C ASP A 53 10.32 7.02 19.36
N PRO A 54 9.49 8.04 19.11
CA PRO A 54 9.89 9.21 18.34
C PRO A 54 10.80 10.17 19.12
N ASP A 55 10.83 10.09 20.45
CA ASP A 55 11.65 10.95 21.30
C ASP A 55 13.08 10.39 21.45
N VAL A 56 13.22 9.06 21.38
CA VAL A 56 14.51 8.36 21.38
C VAL A 56 15.04 8.13 19.97
N GLY A 57 14.17 8.15 18.95
CA GLY A 57 14.54 7.98 17.54
C GLY A 57 14.88 6.54 17.16
N THR A 58 14.17 5.55 17.73
CA THR A 58 14.37 4.14 17.38
C THR A 58 13.87 3.84 15.96
N HIS A 59 14.50 2.88 15.27
CA HIS A 59 14.18 2.50 13.88
C HIS A 59 13.96 0.99 13.75
N ILE A 60 13.19 0.42 14.67
CA ILE A 60 12.93 -1.01 14.81
C ILE A 60 11.75 -1.42 13.92
N CYS A 61 10.70 -0.59 13.86
CA CYS A 61 9.53 -0.86 13.02
C CYS A 61 9.67 -0.32 11.60
N THR A 62 10.60 0.60 11.36
CA THR A 62 10.93 1.10 10.02
C THR A 62 11.79 0.14 9.19
N GLY A 63 12.33 -0.94 9.79
CA GLY A 63 13.24 -1.88 9.12
C GLY A 63 12.73 -3.32 8.94
N THR A 64 11.51 -3.66 9.40
CA THR A 64 11.04 -5.06 9.37
C THR A 64 9.75 -5.20 8.57
N SER A 65 9.90 -5.59 7.30
CA SER A 65 8.82 -6.09 6.47
C SER A 65 8.18 -7.31 7.12
N SER A 66 6.94 -7.17 7.60
CA SER A 66 6.05 -8.27 7.96
C SER A 66 4.63 -7.80 7.69
N GLY A 67 3.95 -8.50 6.79
CA GLY A 67 2.64 -8.13 6.26
C GLY A 67 1.66 -7.66 7.32
N GLY A 68 1.16 -6.45 7.16
CA GLY A 68 0.11 -5.87 7.96
C GLY A 68 -0.74 -5.00 7.07
N SER A 69 -1.86 -5.55 6.61
CA SER A 69 -2.96 -4.80 6.02
C SER A 69 -3.24 -3.58 6.91
N SER A 70 -2.92 -2.39 6.42
CA SER A 70 -3.34 -1.14 7.04
C SER A 70 -4.83 -0.94 6.77
N SER A 71 -5.65 -1.65 7.53
CA SER A 71 -6.98 -1.20 7.91
C SER A 71 -6.82 -0.06 8.92
N GLY A 72 -6.40 1.10 8.41
CA GLY A 72 -6.49 2.40 9.07
C GLY A 72 -7.41 3.25 8.19
N GLY A 73 -8.56 3.65 8.73
CA GLY A 73 -9.45 4.59 8.05
C GLY A 73 -8.74 5.92 7.85
N GLY A 74 -8.11 6.11 6.70
CA GLY A 74 -7.41 7.31 6.30
C GLY A 74 -7.61 7.50 4.81
N SER A 75 -8.24 8.61 4.43
CA SER A 75 -8.37 8.99 3.03
C SER A 75 -6.98 9.02 2.40
N CYS A 76 -6.74 8.20 1.37
CA CYS A 76 -5.59 8.34 0.49
C CYS A 76 -6.01 9.29 -0.65
N PRO A 77 -5.69 10.61 -0.57
CA PRO A 77 -6.08 11.54 -1.62
C PRO A 77 -5.33 11.22 -2.92
N ALA A 78 -5.96 11.59 -4.04
CA ALA A 78 -5.31 11.53 -5.34
C ALA A 78 -4.12 12.51 -5.38
N THR A 79 -2.99 12.06 -5.91
CA THR A 79 -1.78 12.87 -6.04
C THR A 79 -1.79 13.61 -7.36
N SER A 80 -1.45 14.91 -7.33
CA SER A 80 -1.27 15.69 -8.56
C SER A 80 0.15 15.47 -9.07
N GLY A 81 0.38 14.50 -9.95
CA GLY A 81 1.69 14.38 -10.59
C GLY A 81 1.92 13.09 -11.33
N ASN A 82 1.71 13.11 -12.64
CA ASN A 82 2.59 12.37 -13.55
C ASN A 82 3.60 13.41 -14.01
N SER A 83 4.74 13.54 -13.32
CA SER A 83 5.78 14.44 -13.80
C SER A 83 6.35 13.86 -15.11
N ASP A 84 6.58 14.68 -16.13
CA ASP A 84 7.20 14.21 -17.39
C ASP A 84 8.73 14.05 -17.27
N SER A 85 9.30 14.39 -16.11
CA SER A 85 10.74 14.38 -15.88
C SER A 85 11.09 13.79 -14.53
N CYS A 86 12.21 13.07 -14.45
CA CYS A 86 12.83 12.70 -13.20
C CYS A 86 12.95 13.92 -12.27
N CYS A 87 12.47 13.78 -11.05
CA CYS A 87 12.77 14.71 -9.97
C CYS A 87 14.29 14.68 -9.66
N ALA A 88 14.80 15.68 -8.94
CA ALA A 88 16.11 15.54 -8.32
C ALA A 88 16.11 14.28 -7.43
N SER A 89 17.19 13.49 -7.46
CA SER A 89 17.30 12.23 -6.72
C SER A 89 16.73 12.37 -5.29
N HIS A 90 15.77 11.50 -4.92
CA HIS A 90 15.03 11.47 -3.64
C HIS A 90 13.90 12.51 -3.44
N SER A 91 13.51 13.29 -4.46
CA SER A 91 12.44 14.31 -4.32
C SER A 91 11.13 13.97 -5.03
N CYS A 92 11.02 12.78 -5.62
CA CYS A 92 9.81 12.38 -6.33
C CYS A 92 8.70 12.13 -5.34
N HIS A 93 7.49 12.57 -5.70
CA HIS A 93 6.31 12.21 -4.94
C HIS A 93 6.02 10.73 -5.17
N THR A 94 6.13 9.92 -4.12
CA THR A 94 5.81 8.49 -4.17
C THR A 94 4.57 8.19 -3.32
N SER A 95 3.91 7.07 -3.59
CA SER A 95 2.70 6.66 -2.91
C SER A 95 2.55 5.15 -2.92
N SER A 96 2.31 4.57 -1.75
CA SER A 96 1.99 3.15 -1.58
C SER A 96 0.48 2.87 -1.54
N CYS A 97 -0.35 3.92 -1.52
CA CYS A 97 -1.80 3.84 -1.48
C CYS A 97 -2.41 4.56 -2.68
N SER A 98 -3.65 4.19 -3.00
CA SER A 98 -4.49 4.85 -4.00
C SER A 98 -5.83 5.26 -3.39
N PRO A 99 -6.58 6.19 -4.00
CA PRO A 99 -7.92 6.55 -3.56
C PRO A 99 -8.85 5.33 -3.44
N ALA A 100 -9.87 5.43 -2.59
CA ALA A 100 -10.78 4.31 -2.36
C ALA A 100 -11.46 3.84 -3.66
N VAL A 101 -11.45 2.53 -3.90
CA VAL A 101 -12.17 1.91 -5.02
C VAL A 101 -13.67 1.91 -4.71
N THR A 102 -14.47 2.36 -5.67
CA THR A 102 -15.94 2.42 -5.61
C THR A 102 -16.54 1.82 -6.89
N SER A 103 -17.87 1.83 -7.00
CA SER A 103 -18.56 1.48 -8.25
C SER A 103 -18.35 2.49 -9.39
N SER A 104 -17.70 3.62 -9.13
CA SER A 104 -17.34 4.63 -10.13
C SER A 104 -16.11 5.43 -9.66
N THR A 105 -14.99 4.73 -9.47
CA THR A 105 -13.72 5.28 -9.00
C THR A 105 -13.15 6.30 -9.99
N SER A 106 -12.96 7.55 -9.56
CA SER A 106 -12.33 8.58 -10.39
C SER A 106 -10.85 8.28 -10.61
N ALA A 107 -10.38 8.40 -11.85
CA ALA A 107 -9.00 8.18 -12.22
C ALA A 107 -8.59 9.07 -13.39
N ILE A 108 -7.29 9.10 -13.67
CA ILE A 108 -6.74 9.60 -14.93
C ILE A 108 -6.34 8.40 -15.78
N LEU A 109 -6.78 8.40 -17.03
CA LEU A 109 -6.32 7.48 -18.05
C LEU A 109 -5.09 8.06 -18.73
N THR A 110 -3.98 7.33 -18.71
CA THR A 110 -2.76 7.59 -19.49
C THR A 110 -2.60 6.57 -20.60
N LEU A 111 -1.64 6.81 -21.50
CA LEU A 111 -1.31 5.90 -22.59
C LEU A 111 -0.01 5.17 -22.27
N ASN A 112 -0.04 3.84 -22.32
CA ASN A 112 1.15 3.01 -22.22
C ASN A 112 1.29 2.07 -23.42
N ASP A 113 2.54 1.76 -23.75
CA ASP A 113 2.93 0.74 -24.70
C ASP A 113 3.41 -0.51 -23.96
N PHE A 114 2.56 -1.55 -23.97
CA PHE A 114 2.83 -2.84 -23.32
C PHE A 114 3.60 -3.82 -24.22
N SER A 115 3.99 -3.39 -25.43
CA SER A 115 4.67 -4.25 -26.38
C SER A 115 6.17 -4.33 -26.09
N GLN A 116 6.83 -5.35 -26.65
CA GLN A 116 8.26 -5.53 -26.47
C GLN A 116 9.03 -4.35 -27.08
N GLY A 117 9.85 -3.69 -26.25
CA GLY A 117 10.60 -2.49 -26.66
C GLY A 117 9.77 -1.21 -26.71
N GLY A 118 8.53 -1.24 -26.20
CA GLY A 118 7.73 -0.06 -25.91
C GLY A 118 8.13 0.63 -24.60
N ASP A 119 7.38 1.68 -24.26
CA ASP A 119 7.65 2.53 -23.10
C ASP A 119 7.47 1.84 -21.75
N GLY A 120 6.73 0.72 -21.67
CA GLY A 120 6.59 -0.08 -20.44
C GLY A 120 7.87 -0.81 -20.01
N GLY A 121 8.89 -0.85 -20.87
CA GLY A 121 10.19 -1.44 -20.58
C GLY A 121 10.16 -2.96 -20.41
N ALA A 122 9.80 -3.42 -19.21
CA ALA A 122 9.75 -4.82 -18.81
C ALA A 122 8.43 -5.52 -19.25
N PRO A 123 8.39 -6.85 -19.29
CA PRO A 123 7.14 -7.60 -19.41
C PRO A 123 6.21 -7.31 -18.22
N SER A 124 4.90 -7.36 -18.42
CA SER A 124 3.93 -6.97 -17.40
C SER A 124 3.90 -7.89 -16.18
N GLU A 125 3.76 -7.30 -14.99
CA GLU A 125 3.92 -7.96 -13.68
C GLU A 125 2.96 -9.14 -13.45
N CYS A 126 1.73 -9.09 -13.98
CA CYS A 126 0.74 -10.13 -13.68
C CYS A 126 1.03 -11.49 -14.33
N ASP A 127 1.67 -11.52 -15.50
CA ASP A 127 1.87 -12.75 -16.25
C ASP A 127 3.25 -12.88 -16.94
N GLY A 128 4.14 -11.90 -16.74
CA GLY A 128 5.50 -11.88 -17.26
C GLY A 128 5.57 -11.79 -18.77
N LYS A 129 4.59 -11.15 -19.42
CA LYS A 129 4.50 -11.05 -20.89
C LYS A 129 4.35 -9.63 -21.37
N TYR A 130 4.78 -9.42 -22.60
CA TYR A 130 4.38 -8.26 -23.40
C TYR A 130 2.98 -8.48 -23.97
N HIS A 131 2.23 -7.39 -24.11
CA HIS A 131 0.90 -7.38 -24.72
C HIS A 131 0.90 -6.50 -25.96
N ALA A 132 0.18 -6.93 -27.01
CA ALA A 132 0.02 -6.08 -28.17
C ALA A 132 -0.86 -4.87 -27.82
N ASN A 133 -0.53 -3.67 -28.30
CA ASN A 133 -1.35 -2.47 -28.07
C ASN A 133 -2.75 -2.53 -28.71
N THR A 134 -3.03 -3.58 -29.48
CA THR A 134 -4.37 -3.93 -29.98
C THR A 134 -5.23 -4.69 -28.95
N GLU A 135 -4.62 -5.26 -27.91
CA GLU A 135 -5.32 -5.86 -26.78
C GLU A 135 -5.79 -4.76 -25.82
N LYS A 136 -6.98 -4.92 -25.24
CA LYS A 136 -7.49 -3.97 -24.23
C LYS A 136 -6.94 -4.34 -22.85
N VAL A 137 -5.71 -3.89 -22.60
CA VAL A 137 -5.01 -4.12 -21.33
C VAL A 137 -4.70 -2.80 -20.63
N VAL A 138 -4.54 -2.87 -19.31
CA VAL A 138 -4.19 -1.74 -18.45
C VAL A 138 -3.21 -2.12 -17.34
N ALA A 139 -2.45 -1.13 -16.89
CA ALA A 139 -1.79 -1.11 -15.58
C ALA A 139 -2.62 -0.29 -14.59
N LEU A 140 -2.49 -0.58 -13.29
CA LEU A 140 -3.12 0.20 -12.23
C LEU A 140 -2.04 0.75 -11.28
N SER A 141 -2.22 1.97 -10.77
CA SER A 141 -1.38 2.49 -9.68
C SER A 141 -1.23 1.48 -8.55
N THR A 142 -0.06 1.43 -7.91
CA THR A 142 0.31 0.48 -6.84
C THR A 142 -0.82 0.17 -5.84
N GLY A 143 -1.49 1.19 -5.30
CA GLY A 143 -2.55 0.99 -4.32
C GLY A 143 -3.80 0.30 -4.88
N TRP A 144 -4.12 0.52 -6.16
CA TRP A 144 -5.20 -0.19 -6.87
C TRP A 144 -4.78 -1.55 -7.40
N TYR A 145 -3.54 -1.69 -7.83
CA TYR A 145 -2.93 -2.97 -8.17
C TYR A 145 -2.98 -3.95 -6.98
N HIS A 146 -2.69 -3.43 -5.78
CA HIS A 146 -2.84 -4.12 -4.50
C HIS A 146 -2.17 -5.50 -4.52
N GLY A 147 -0.86 -5.49 -4.82
CA GLY A 147 -0.02 -6.69 -4.88
C GLY A 147 -0.54 -7.74 -5.86
N GLY A 148 -1.09 -7.30 -7.00
CA GLY A 148 -1.61 -8.19 -8.03
C GLY A 148 -2.99 -8.80 -7.75
N SER A 149 -3.71 -8.35 -6.72
CA SER A 149 -5.06 -8.88 -6.42
C SER A 149 -6.07 -8.74 -7.57
N ARG A 150 -5.84 -7.78 -8.47
CA ARG A 150 -6.64 -7.55 -9.69
C ARG A 150 -6.03 -8.18 -10.95
N CYS A 151 -4.90 -8.87 -10.86
CA CYS A 151 -4.26 -9.48 -12.02
C CYS A 151 -5.21 -10.41 -12.79
N GLY A 152 -5.25 -10.23 -14.11
CA GLY A 152 -6.12 -10.98 -15.01
C GLY A 152 -7.62 -10.68 -14.86
N ARG A 153 -8.03 -9.80 -13.93
CA ARG A 153 -9.41 -9.35 -13.79
C ARG A 153 -9.69 -8.23 -14.78
N TYR A 154 -10.97 -8.08 -15.12
CA TYR A 154 -11.42 -7.01 -15.97
C TYR A 154 -11.93 -5.85 -15.12
N ILE A 155 -11.69 -4.63 -15.59
CA ILE A 155 -12.33 -3.42 -15.09
C ILE A 155 -13.17 -2.81 -16.21
N THR A 156 -14.24 -2.12 -15.83
CA THR A 156 -15.02 -1.29 -16.74
C THR A 156 -14.55 0.15 -16.63
N ILE A 157 -14.05 0.71 -17.73
CA ILE A 157 -13.56 2.08 -17.85
C ILE A 157 -14.61 2.92 -18.57
N ARG A 158 -14.90 4.11 -18.04
CA ARG A 158 -15.90 5.05 -18.56
C ARG A 158 -15.25 6.41 -18.79
N GLY A 159 -15.38 6.92 -20.01
CA GLY A 159 -14.76 8.18 -20.43
C GLY A 159 -15.27 8.60 -21.80
N ASN A 160 -15.23 9.90 -22.11
CA ASN A 160 -15.70 10.45 -23.40
C ASN A 160 -17.14 10.00 -23.79
N GLY A 161 -18.03 9.84 -22.79
CA GLY A 161 -19.39 9.36 -23.01
C GLY A 161 -19.51 7.89 -23.45
N ARG A 162 -18.41 7.13 -23.43
CA ARG A 162 -18.32 5.72 -23.81
C ARG A 162 -17.82 4.86 -22.64
N SER A 163 -17.89 3.56 -22.83
CA SER A 163 -17.35 2.59 -21.87
C SER A 163 -16.70 1.42 -22.57
N THR A 164 -15.68 0.84 -21.95
CA THR A 164 -15.03 -0.39 -22.42
C THR A 164 -14.57 -1.21 -21.22
N THR A 165 -14.47 -2.52 -21.40
CA THR A 165 -13.71 -3.37 -20.47
C THR A 165 -12.26 -3.48 -20.90
N ALA A 166 -11.37 -3.66 -19.93
CA ALA A 166 -9.95 -3.93 -20.15
C ALA A 166 -9.42 -4.87 -19.05
N LYS A 167 -8.45 -5.72 -19.40
CA LYS A 167 -7.82 -6.66 -18.47
C LYS A 167 -6.66 -5.96 -17.75
N VAL A 168 -6.60 -6.09 -16.43
CA VAL A 168 -5.45 -5.64 -15.65
C VAL A 168 -4.33 -6.63 -15.84
N VAL A 169 -3.20 -6.16 -16.37
CA VAL A 169 -2.02 -6.98 -16.65
C VAL A 169 -0.78 -6.50 -15.91
N ASP A 170 -0.79 -5.28 -15.36
CA ASP A 170 0.41 -4.68 -14.85
C ASP A 170 0.19 -3.73 -13.67
N GLU A 171 1.31 -3.34 -13.05
CA GLU A 171 1.40 -2.27 -12.07
C GLU A 171 1.93 -1.00 -12.73
N CYS A 172 1.31 0.15 -12.43
CA CYS A 172 1.90 1.46 -12.64
C CYS A 172 2.58 1.86 -11.32
N ASP A 173 3.88 1.61 -11.21
CA ASP A 173 4.61 1.72 -9.93
C ASP A 173 4.64 3.18 -9.46
N SER A 174 3.91 3.46 -8.37
CA SER A 174 3.88 4.79 -7.74
C SER A 174 4.86 4.93 -6.58
N GLN A 175 5.67 3.92 -6.30
CA GLN A 175 6.67 3.90 -5.23
C GLN A 175 8.10 4.04 -5.76
N ASN A 176 8.38 3.52 -6.96
CA ASN A 176 9.70 3.49 -7.56
C ASN A 176 9.70 4.17 -8.95
N GLY A 177 10.89 4.48 -9.44
CA GLY A 177 11.09 5.25 -10.67
C GLY A 177 12.40 6.04 -10.64
N CYS A 178 12.70 6.71 -11.74
CA CYS A 178 13.94 7.46 -11.97
C CYS A 178 15.21 6.60 -11.90
N ASP A 179 15.07 5.31 -12.23
CA ASP A 179 16.16 4.34 -12.23
C ASP A 179 16.19 3.53 -13.53
N ALA A 180 17.17 2.64 -13.67
CA ALA A 180 17.35 1.86 -14.89
C ALA A 180 16.22 0.84 -15.13
N ASP A 181 15.63 0.31 -14.05
CA ASP A 181 14.57 -0.69 -14.14
C ASP A 181 13.27 -0.07 -14.68
N HIS A 182 13.06 1.22 -14.39
CA HIS A 182 11.95 2.03 -14.90
C HIS A 182 12.32 2.86 -16.15
N ALA A 183 13.42 2.54 -16.84
CA ALA A 183 13.91 3.27 -18.01
C ALA A 183 14.08 4.80 -17.79
N GLY A 184 14.33 5.23 -16.56
CA GLY A 184 14.41 6.63 -16.16
C GLY A 184 13.06 7.36 -16.14
N GLN A 185 11.94 6.66 -16.20
CA GLN A 185 10.62 7.25 -16.01
C GLN A 185 10.36 7.50 -14.52
N PRO A 186 9.71 8.62 -14.17
CA PRO A 186 9.40 8.92 -12.77
C PRO A 186 8.30 8.00 -12.22
N PRO A 187 8.15 7.93 -10.89
CA PRO A 187 7.06 7.19 -10.27
C PRO A 187 5.70 7.65 -10.78
N CYS A 188 4.80 6.69 -10.94
CA CYS A 188 3.41 6.90 -11.36
C CYS A 188 2.62 7.69 -10.31
N ALA A 189 1.61 8.47 -10.72
CA ALA A 189 0.64 8.98 -9.76
C ALA A 189 -0.20 7.85 -9.15
N ASN A 190 -0.80 8.11 -8.00
CA ASN A 190 -1.54 7.08 -7.27
C ASN A 190 -3.00 6.85 -7.73
N ASN A 191 -3.43 7.51 -8.80
CA ASN A 191 -4.80 7.49 -9.30
C ASN A 191 -4.87 7.26 -10.83
N ILE A 192 -3.92 6.46 -11.35
CA ILE A 192 -3.74 6.15 -12.77
C ILE A 192 -4.33 4.80 -13.13
N VAL A 193 -5.05 4.81 -14.25
CA VAL A 193 -5.27 3.63 -15.08
C VAL A 193 -4.43 3.84 -16.33
N ASP A 194 -3.40 3.03 -16.54
CA ASP A 194 -2.49 3.22 -17.66
C ASP A 194 -2.89 2.30 -18.80
N GLY A 195 -3.41 2.86 -19.90
CA GLY A 195 -4.15 2.11 -20.89
C GLY A 195 -3.46 1.96 -22.22
N SER A 196 -3.55 0.76 -22.79
CA SER A 196 -3.14 0.48 -24.17
C SER A 196 -3.91 1.30 -25.20
N ALA A 197 -3.35 1.47 -26.41
CA ALA A 197 -4.00 2.19 -27.50
C ALA A 197 -5.41 1.66 -27.86
N ALA A 198 -5.66 0.36 -27.69
CA ALA A 198 -6.98 -0.24 -27.89
C ALA A 198 -8.04 0.24 -26.88
N VAL A 199 -7.66 0.53 -25.64
CA VAL A 199 -8.56 1.11 -24.62
C VAL A 199 -9.00 2.50 -25.06
N TRP A 200 -8.05 3.36 -25.43
CA TRP A 200 -8.30 4.70 -25.95
C TRP A 200 -9.22 4.69 -27.18
N LYS A 201 -8.92 3.83 -28.16
CA LYS A 201 -9.74 3.65 -29.36
C LYS A 201 -11.16 3.22 -29.01
N ALA A 202 -11.35 2.30 -28.05
CA ALA A 202 -12.68 1.84 -27.62
C ALA A 202 -13.48 2.95 -26.93
N LEU A 203 -12.81 3.86 -26.21
CA LEU A 203 -13.41 5.08 -25.66
C LEU A 203 -13.64 6.16 -26.73
N GLY A 204 -13.32 5.90 -27.99
CA GLY A 204 -13.56 6.82 -29.10
C GLY A 204 -12.64 8.04 -29.10
N VAL A 205 -11.44 7.92 -28.52
CA VAL A 205 -10.40 8.95 -28.53
C VAL A 205 -9.29 8.46 -29.46
N SER A 206 -9.10 9.13 -30.60
CA SER A 206 -8.04 8.80 -31.57
C SER A 206 -6.72 9.44 -31.17
N SER A 207 -5.60 8.98 -31.76
CA SER A 207 -4.28 9.56 -31.53
C SER A 207 -4.13 11.02 -31.95
N SER A 208 -5.08 11.54 -32.74
CA SER A 208 -5.16 12.94 -33.16
C SER A 208 -6.02 13.82 -32.23
N ASP A 209 -6.71 13.23 -31.26
CA ASP A 209 -7.53 13.96 -30.28
C ASP A 209 -6.61 14.57 -29.21
N SER A 210 -6.87 15.82 -28.80
CA SER A 210 -6.04 16.51 -27.81
C SER A 210 -6.04 15.89 -26.42
N ARG A 211 -7.00 14.98 -26.13
CA ARG A 211 -7.08 14.23 -24.88
C ARG A 211 -6.29 12.92 -24.93
N TYR A 212 -5.84 12.50 -26.11
CA TYR A 212 -5.09 11.26 -26.23
C TYR A 212 -3.80 11.34 -25.41
N GLY A 213 -3.57 10.34 -24.56
CA GLY A 213 -2.46 10.33 -23.61
C GLY A 213 -2.80 10.84 -22.21
N TYR A 214 -3.86 11.65 -22.04
CA TYR A 214 -4.29 12.13 -20.72
C TYR A 214 -5.77 12.51 -20.68
N MET A 215 -6.59 11.72 -19.96
CA MET A 215 -8.04 11.99 -19.86
C MET A 215 -8.62 11.55 -18.52
N SER A 216 -9.47 12.38 -17.91
CA SER A 216 -10.25 11.97 -16.74
C SER A 216 -11.28 10.90 -17.09
N ILE A 217 -11.35 9.86 -16.27
CA ILE A 217 -12.25 8.72 -16.42
C ILE A 217 -12.87 8.33 -15.07
N THR A 218 -13.83 7.42 -15.11
CA THR A 218 -14.15 6.58 -13.95
C THR A 218 -13.99 5.11 -14.29
N TRP A 219 -13.70 4.30 -13.28
CA TRP A 219 -13.60 2.85 -13.45
C TRP A 219 -14.22 2.07 -12.28
N ALA A 220 -14.54 0.82 -12.52
CA ALA A 220 -14.99 -0.12 -11.50
C ALA A 220 -14.53 -1.54 -11.86
N ASP A 221 -14.38 -2.40 -10.85
CA ASP A 221 -14.26 -3.84 -11.07
C ASP A 221 -15.46 -4.34 -11.91
N ALA A 222 -15.20 -5.19 -12.92
CA ALA A 222 -16.20 -5.68 -13.88
C ALA A 222 -16.78 -7.05 -13.52
#